data_AF-A0A972AMY7-F1
#
_entry.id   AF-A0A972AMY7-F1
#
_cell.length_a   1.000
_cell.length_b   1.000
_cell.length_c   1.000
_cell.angle_alpha   90.00
_cell.angle_beta   90.00
_cell.angle_gamma   90.00
#
_symmetry.space_group_name_H-M   'P 1'
#
loop_
_entity.id
_entity.type
_entity.pdbx_description
1 polymer ?
#
loop_
_entity_poly.entity_id
_entity_poly.type
_entity_poly.pdbx_seq_one_letter_code
_entity_poly.pdbx_strand_id
1 'polypeptide(L)'
;MQGNITCNSNILHHIQASSSYILTDMPGNFEGSLRDALTLPPDNNYNRAIIIAALNALYRKQGKVTNTIHCRDLEPGKCSQKLIETISREYGRPHIAVIGLQPAMVEKLARHFEIRVFDLDPENIGQNKFGVTIENGECDPAEADDWCDLFLATGSTVVNGSIDPFLNVKKPVLFYGTTIAAVADILSLKRFCPLSL
;
A
#
# COMPACT_ATOMS: atom_id res chain seq x y z
N MET A 1 -9.70 18.95 22.12
CA MET A 1 -10.53 18.59 20.95
C MET A 1 -10.70 17.08 20.95
N GLN A 2 -11.85 16.58 21.42
CA GLN A 2 -12.26 15.19 21.22
C GLN A 2 -12.76 15.09 19.78
N GLY A 3 -12.04 14.36 18.92
CA GLY A 3 -12.51 14.01 17.59
C GLY A 3 -12.98 12.57 17.63
N ASN A 4 -14.28 12.34 17.48
CA ASN A 4 -14.82 10.99 17.36
C ASN A 4 -14.56 10.49 15.94
N ILE A 5 -13.93 9.32 15.82
CA ILE A 5 -13.75 8.59 14.57
C ILE A 5 -14.87 7.55 14.51
N THR A 6 -15.71 7.60 13.48
CA THR A 6 -16.79 6.61 13.26
C THR A 6 -16.67 6.07 11.84
N CYS A 7 -16.81 4.75 11.67
CA CYS A 7 -16.52 4.05 10.41
C CYS A 7 -17.63 3.01 10.10
N ASN A 8 -18.17 3.00 8.87
CA ASN A 8 -19.24 2.09 8.42
C ASN A 8 -18.85 1.38 7.10
N SER A 9 -19.30 0.13 6.93
CA SER A 9 -18.74 -0.88 5.99
C SER A 9 -19.51 -1.07 4.67
N ASN A 10 -18.79 -1.40 3.58
CA ASN A 10 -18.90 -2.70 2.87
C ASN A 10 -17.96 -2.84 1.64
N ILE A 11 -17.43 -4.06 1.47
CA ILE A 11 -16.60 -4.65 0.38
C ILE A 11 -15.10 -4.29 0.43
N LEU A 12 -14.27 -5.29 0.80
CA LEU A 12 -12.81 -5.23 1.08
C LEU A 12 -12.45 -4.14 2.11
N HIS A 13 -12.42 -4.56 3.39
CA HIS A 13 -12.63 -3.71 4.56
C HIS A 13 -11.65 -2.54 4.69
N HIS A 14 -12.15 -1.33 4.40
CA HIS A 14 -11.47 -0.06 4.68
C HIS A 14 -11.80 0.43 6.10
N ILE A 15 -10.78 0.85 6.87
CA ILE A 15 -10.99 1.68 8.07
C ILE A 15 -11.01 3.16 7.66
N GLN A 16 -12.10 3.86 7.96
CA GLN A 16 -12.36 5.28 7.68
C GLN A 16 -12.15 6.12 8.94
N ALA A 17 -10.96 6.71 9.06
CA ALA A 17 -10.70 7.73 10.08
C ALA A 17 -11.15 9.12 9.59
N SER A 18 -12.45 9.35 9.41
CA SER A 18 -13.10 10.60 8.92
C SER A 18 -12.57 11.24 7.60
N SER A 19 -11.40 10.85 7.09
CA SER A 19 -10.72 11.44 5.93
C SER A 19 -9.55 10.58 5.38
N SER A 20 -9.41 9.31 5.78
CA SER A 20 -8.38 8.41 5.26
C SER A 20 -8.86 6.97 5.22
N TYR A 21 -8.44 6.22 4.19
CA TYR A 21 -8.75 4.80 3.99
C TYR A 21 -7.49 3.96 4.19
N ILE A 22 -7.58 2.99 5.09
CA ILE A 22 -6.52 2.01 5.38
C ILE A 22 -6.95 0.64 4.89
N LEU A 23 -6.04 -0.06 4.21
CA LEU A 23 -6.17 -1.48 3.88
C LEU A 23 -5.59 -2.33 5.04
N THR A 24 -6.39 -3.27 5.54
CA THR A 24 -6.05 -4.19 6.61
C THR A 24 -6.71 -5.55 6.38
N ASP A 25 -6.07 -6.62 6.85
CA ASP A 25 -6.60 -7.98 6.92
C ASP A 25 -7.36 -8.25 8.23
N MET A 26 -7.30 -7.32 9.20
CA MET A 26 -7.94 -7.43 10.51
C MET A 26 -8.82 -6.20 10.80
N PRO A 27 -9.99 -6.08 10.13
CA PRO A 27 -10.86 -4.91 10.27
C PRO A 27 -11.63 -4.91 11.60
N GLY A 28 -11.96 -3.71 12.09
CA GLY A 28 -12.81 -3.53 13.26
C GLY A 28 -13.10 -2.06 13.55
N ASN A 29 -13.90 -1.82 14.60
CA ASN A 29 -14.32 -0.49 15.01
C ASN A 29 -13.51 0.00 16.21
N PHE A 30 -13.01 1.22 16.12
CA PHE A 30 -12.34 1.92 17.22
C PHE A 30 -13.07 3.21 17.55
N GLU A 31 -13.34 3.43 18.84
CA GLU A 31 -13.86 4.69 19.37
C GLU A 31 -12.94 5.16 20.50
N GLY A 32 -12.45 6.40 20.39
CA GLY A 32 -11.48 6.95 21.33
C GLY A 32 -10.89 8.26 20.83
N SER A 33 -10.00 8.86 21.61
CA SER A 33 -9.28 10.06 21.20
C SER A 33 -8.15 9.72 20.22
N LEU A 34 -7.65 10.76 19.53
CA LEU A 34 -6.45 10.63 18.68
C LEU A 34 -5.24 10.13 19.48
N ARG A 35 -5.12 10.54 20.76
CA ARG A 35 -4.05 10.05 21.64
C ARG A 35 -4.20 8.56 21.85
N ASP A 36 -5.39 8.09 22.21
CA ASP A 36 -5.66 6.68 22.47
C ASP A 36 -5.27 5.81 21.26
N ALA A 37 -5.70 6.24 20.06
CA ALA A 37 -5.37 5.58 18.80
C ALA A 37 -3.86 5.51 18.53
N LEU A 38 -3.13 6.61 18.72
CA LEU A 38 -1.68 6.68 18.46
C LEU A 38 -0.83 5.99 19.55
N THR A 39 -1.41 5.69 20.71
CA THR A 39 -0.72 5.00 21.82
C THR A 39 -1.07 3.53 21.95
N LEU A 40 -1.87 2.98 21.02
CA LEU A 40 -2.11 1.54 20.98
C LEU A 40 -0.78 0.77 20.83
N PRO A 41 -0.64 -0.41 21.45
CA PRO A 41 0.51 -1.26 21.19
C PRO A 41 0.44 -1.74 19.74
N PRO A 42 1.51 -1.61 18.93
CA PRO A 42 1.53 -2.05 17.53
C PRO A 42 1.75 -3.57 17.42
N ASP A 43 1.13 -4.35 18.30
CA ASP A 43 1.35 -5.79 18.50
C ASP A 43 0.54 -6.68 17.54
N ASN A 44 -0.47 -6.12 16.87
CA ASN A 44 -1.29 -6.81 15.88
C ASN A 44 -1.75 -5.88 14.73
N ASN A 45 -2.25 -6.47 13.64
CA ASN A 45 -2.65 -5.74 12.43
C ASN A 45 -3.82 -4.77 12.69
N TYR A 46 -4.75 -5.11 13.59
CA TYR A 46 -5.87 -4.24 13.95
C TYR A 46 -5.38 -2.95 14.62
N ASN A 47 -4.54 -3.05 15.65
CA ASN A 47 -3.96 -1.90 16.33
C ASN A 47 -3.10 -1.07 15.38
N ARG A 48 -2.25 -1.72 14.57
CA ARG A 48 -1.47 -1.02 13.54
C ARG A 48 -2.37 -0.28 12.55
N ALA A 49 -3.46 -0.89 12.09
CA ALA A 49 -4.40 -0.23 11.18
C ALA A 49 -5.01 1.03 11.81
N ILE A 50 -5.38 1.00 13.10
CA ILE A 50 -5.88 2.17 13.81
C ILE A 50 -4.82 3.26 13.96
N ILE A 51 -3.61 2.90 14.37
CA ILE A 51 -2.48 3.84 14.51
C ILE A 51 -2.22 4.54 13.18
N ILE A 52 -2.15 3.77 12.08
CA ILE A 52 -1.89 4.29 10.75
C ILE A 52 -3.08 5.12 10.23
N ALA A 53 -4.32 4.72 10.50
CA ALA A 53 -5.51 5.52 10.18
C ALA A 53 -5.49 6.88 10.87
N ALA A 54 -5.21 6.89 12.18
CA ALA A 54 -5.08 8.08 12.99
C ALA A 54 -3.95 9.00 12.50
N LEU A 55 -2.80 8.41 12.16
CA LEU A 55 -1.64 9.13 11.66
C LEU A 55 -1.91 9.78 10.29
N ASN A 56 -2.52 9.05 9.36
CA ASN A 56 -2.93 9.57 8.05
C ASN A 56 -3.93 10.72 8.19
N ALA A 57 -4.95 10.56 9.05
CA ALA A 57 -5.94 11.62 9.30
C ALA A 57 -5.28 12.88 9.90
N LEU A 58 -4.33 12.71 10.84
CA LEU A 58 -3.60 13.81 11.44
C LEU A 58 -2.72 14.56 10.42
N TYR A 59 -1.91 13.83 9.64
CA TYR A 59 -1.01 14.43 8.65
C TYR A 59 -1.78 15.14 7.54
N ARG A 60 -2.94 14.58 7.13
CA ARG A 60 -3.83 15.25 6.18
C ARG A 60 -4.40 16.52 6.75
N LYS A 61 -4.87 16.51 7.99
CA LYS A 61 -5.38 17.72 8.67
C LYS A 61 -4.31 18.81 8.81
N GLN A 62 -3.03 18.42 8.93
CA GLN A 62 -1.90 19.34 8.95
C GLN A 62 -1.47 19.81 7.55
N GLY A 63 -2.08 19.32 6.47
CA GLY A 63 -1.70 19.65 5.09
C GLY A 63 -0.36 19.06 4.65
N LYS A 64 0.19 18.09 5.39
CA LYS A 64 1.48 17.44 5.07
C LYS A 64 1.33 16.36 4.00
N VAL A 65 0.19 15.66 4.01
CA VAL A 65 -0.11 14.63 3.02
C VAL A 65 -1.48 14.88 2.40
N THR A 66 -1.60 14.53 1.14
CA THR A 66 -2.86 14.45 0.38
C THR A 66 -3.11 13.00 -0.01
N ASN A 67 -4.15 12.71 -0.79
CA ASN A 67 -4.26 11.42 -1.48
C ASN A 67 -4.33 10.23 -0.49
N THR A 68 -5.20 10.35 0.52
CA THR A 68 -5.39 9.37 1.61
C THR A 68 -6.74 8.67 1.55
N ILE A 69 -7.65 9.10 0.68
CA ILE A 69 -8.96 8.47 0.45
C ILE A 69 -8.90 7.74 -0.89
N HIS A 70 -9.29 6.47 -0.91
CA HIS A 70 -9.16 5.65 -2.12
C HIS A 70 -9.98 6.24 -3.29
N CYS A 71 -9.40 6.18 -4.49
CA CYS A 71 -10.04 6.56 -5.75
C CYS A 71 -11.32 5.73 -6.00
N ARG A 72 -12.30 6.24 -6.77
CA ARG A 72 -13.56 5.53 -7.07
C ARG A 72 -13.66 5.19 -8.57
N ASP A 73 -14.38 4.11 -8.90
CA ASP A 73 -14.80 3.75 -10.26
C ASP A 73 -13.66 3.45 -11.28
N LEU A 74 -13.67 4.11 -12.45
CA LEU A 74 -12.80 3.86 -13.63
C LEU A 74 -11.34 4.29 -13.44
N GLU A 75 -11.00 4.81 -12.26
CA GLU A 75 -9.69 5.34 -11.92
C GLU A 75 -8.55 4.31 -11.87
N PRO A 76 -8.74 3.01 -11.54
CA PRO A 76 -7.66 2.04 -11.54
C PRO A 76 -6.94 1.94 -12.89
N GLY A 77 -7.67 1.92 -14.02
CA GLY A 77 -7.04 1.87 -15.35
C GLY A 77 -6.21 3.11 -15.68
N LYS A 78 -6.67 4.30 -15.25
CA LYS A 78 -5.92 5.57 -15.41
C LYS A 78 -4.72 5.62 -14.45
N CYS A 79 -4.89 5.13 -13.22
CA CYS A 79 -3.85 5.04 -12.20
C CYS A 79 -2.71 4.16 -12.68
N SER A 80 -3.05 2.98 -13.21
CA SER A 80 -2.07 2.05 -13.80
C SER A 80 -1.36 2.65 -15.01
N GLN A 81 -2.04 3.43 -15.86
CA GLN A 81 -1.37 4.09 -16.99
C GLN A 81 -0.33 5.11 -16.50
N LYS A 82 -0.70 5.95 -15.52
CA LYS A 82 0.23 6.89 -14.89
C LYS A 82 1.39 6.18 -14.19
N LEU A 83 1.16 4.97 -13.68
CA LEU A 83 2.22 4.15 -13.08
C LEU A 83 3.24 3.75 -14.12
N ILE A 84 2.81 3.25 -15.30
CA ILE A 84 3.72 2.93 -16.41
C ILE A 84 4.52 4.18 -16.82
N GLU A 85 3.86 5.32 -17.00
CA GLU A 85 4.54 6.58 -17.37
C GLU A 85 5.57 7.01 -16.33
N THR A 86 5.22 6.91 -15.04
CA THR A 86 6.10 7.27 -13.93
C THR A 86 7.31 6.34 -13.88
N ILE A 87 7.09 5.03 -13.99
CA ILE A 87 8.16 4.05 -13.95
C ILE A 87 9.09 4.22 -15.15
N SER A 88 8.53 4.32 -16.35
CA SER A 88 9.30 4.54 -17.59
C SER A 88 10.17 5.80 -17.53
N ARG A 89 9.62 6.88 -16.97
CA ARG A 89 10.32 8.16 -16.86
C ARG A 89 11.42 8.14 -15.79
N GLU A 90 11.18 7.53 -14.64
CA GLU A 90 12.09 7.62 -13.49
C GLU A 90 13.09 6.46 -13.40
N TYR A 91 12.74 5.28 -13.93
CA TYR A 91 13.53 4.05 -13.80
C TYR A 91 13.82 3.37 -15.14
N GLY A 92 13.30 3.88 -16.26
CA GLY A 92 13.53 3.28 -17.59
C GLY A 92 12.71 2.00 -17.78
N ARG A 93 13.37 0.85 -17.98
CA ARG A 93 12.70 -0.44 -18.22
C ARG A 93 13.17 -1.53 -17.24
N PRO A 94 12.87 -1.38 -15.94
CA PRO A 94 13.36 -2.29 -14.89
C PRO A 94 12.66 -3.65 -14.92
N HIS A 95 13.31 -4.67 -14.34
CA HIS A 95 12.62 -5.82 -13.76
C HIS A 95 11.93 -5.40 -12.46
N ILE A 96 10.63 -5.70 -12.31
CA ILE A 96 9.84 -5.18 -11.19
C ILE A 96 9.35 -6.32 -10.28
N ALA A 97 9.75 -6.27 -9.01
CA ALA A 97 9.14 -7.09 -7.97
C ALA A 97 7.91 -6.35 -7.40
N VAL A 98 6.71 -6.84 -7.71
CA VAL A 98 5.45 -6.28 -7.23
C VAL A 98 5.04 -6.99 -5.95
N ILE A 99 4.96 -6.26 -4.84
CA ILE A 99 4.55 -6.78 -3.54
C ILE A 99 3.11 -6.36 -3.26
N GLY A 100 2.23 -7.35 -3.16
CA GLY A 100 0.78 -7.18 -3.11
C GLY A 100 0.18 -7.10 -4.51
N LEU A 101 -0.89 -7.87 -4.75
CA LEU A 101 -1.61 -7.92 -6.00
C LEU A 101 -2.63 -6.78 -6.09
N GLN A 102 -2.37 -5.82 -6.98
CA GLN A 102 -3.39 -4.92 -7.50
C GLN A 102 -3.67 -5.31 -8.97
N PRO A 103 -4.84 -5.93 -9.29
CA PRO A 103 -5.07 -6.51 -10.61
C PRO A 103 -4.93 -5.55 -11.81
N ALA A 104 -5.46 -4.32 -11.69
CA ALA A 104 -5.39 -3.33 -12.76
C ALA A 104 -3.96 -2.79 -12.99
N MET A 105 -3.12 -2.74 -11.96
CA MET A 105 -1.71 -2.37 -12.07
C MET A 105 -0.93 -3.52 -12.71
N VAL A 106 -1.09 -4.74 -12.20
CA VAL A 106 -0.42 -5.93 -12.72
C VAL A 106 -0.74 -6.17 -14.19
N GLU A 107 -2.01 -6.04 -14.61
CA GLU A 107 -2.38 -6.17 -16.03
C GLU A 107 -1.58 -5.23 -16.94
N LYS A 108 -1.43 -3.95 -16.54
CA LYS A 108 -0.68 -2.99 -17.33
C LYS A 108 0.82 -3.21 -17.24
N LEU A 109 1.34 -3.51 -16.05
CA LEU A 109 2.76 -3.73 -15.83
C LEU A 109 3.25 -4.94 -16.64
N ALA A 110 2.53 -6.06 -16.61
CA ALA A 110 2.88 -7.28 -17.33
C ALA A 110 2.96 -7.09 -18.86
N ARG A 111 2.26 -6.08 -19.40
CA ARG A 111 2.32 -5.74 -20.83
C ARG A 111 3.51 -4.85 -21.21
N HIS A 112 4.18 -4.22 -20.25
CA HIS A 112 5.22 -3.22 -20.51
C HIS A 112 6.59 -3.57 -19.91
N PHE A 113 6.62 -4.29 -18.80
CA PHE A 113 7.81 -4.67 -18.05
C PHE A 113 7.81 -6.17 -17.77
N GLU A 114 8.99 -6.71 -17.49
CA GLU A 114 9.09 -8.04 -16.87
C GLU A 114 8.84 -7.89 -15.38
N ILE A 115 7.87 -8.64 -14.87
CA ILE A 115 7.43 -8.53 -13.47
C ILE A 115 7.35 -9.90 -12.81
N ARG A 116 7.62 -9.91 -11.51
CA ARG A 116 7.24 -10.97 -10.56
C ARG A 116 6.24 -10.36 -9.59
N VAL A 117 5.21 -11.12 -9.22
CA VAL A 117 4.13 -10.62 -8.34
C VAL A 117 4.02 -11.54 -7.15
N PHE A 118 4.14 -10.97 -5.96
CA PHE A 118 4.12 -11.67 -4.69
C PHE A 118 2.89 -11.26 -3.89
N ASP A 119 2.12 -12.22 -3.40
CA ASP A 119 0.92 -11.96 -2.62
C ASP A 119 0.83 -12.88 -1.39
N LEU A 120 0.15 -12.41 -0.34
CA LEU A 120 -0.04 -13.18 0.89
C LEU A 120 -1.39 -13.92 0.92
N ASP A 121 -2.30 -13.61 0.00
CA ASP A 121 -3.59 -14.26 -0.09
C ASP A 121 -3.43 -15.65 -0.75
N PRO A 122 -3.69 -16.75 -0.02
CA PRO A 122 -3.55 -18.10 -0.56
C PRO A 122 -4.50 -18.37 -1.73
N GLU A 123 -5.59 -17.61 -1.87
CA GLU A 123 -6.46 -17.73 -3.05
C GLU A 123 -5.77 -17.19 -4.30
N ASN A 124 -4.88 -16.21 -4.19
CA ASN A 124 -4.14 -15.65 -5.32
C ASN A 124 -2.92 -16.49 -5.71
N ILE A 125 -2.22 -17.06 -4.72
CA ILE A 125 -0.95 -17.76 -4.92
C ILE A 125 -1.12 -18.96 -5.89
N GLY A 126 -0.20 -19.06 -6.85
CA GLY A 126 -0.18 -20.09 -7.89
C GLY A 126 -1.13 -19.82 -9.05
N GLN A 127 -2.03 -18.84 -8.96
CA GLN A 127 -2.87 -18.47 -10.10
C GLN A 127 -2.06 -17.74 -11.18
N ASN A 128 -2.42 -17.94 -12.44
CA ASN A 128 -1.94 -17.11 -13.54
C ASN A 128 -2.91 -15.93 -13.75
N LYS A 129 -2.42 -14.71 -13.58
CA LYS A 129 -3.16 -13.47 -13.84
C LYS A 129 -2.41 -12.66 -14.88
N PHE A 130 -3.05 -12.42 -16.02
CA PHE A 130 -2.49 -11.63 -17.12
C PHE A 130 -1.14 -12.16 -17.65
N GLY A 131 -0.94 -13.49 -17.63
CA GLY A 131 0.30 -14.13 -18.06
C GLY A 131 1.38 -14.22 -16.98
N VAL A 132 1.12 -13.73 -15.77
CA VAL A 132 2.05 -13.77 -14.64
C VAL A 132 1.53 -14.71 -13.57
N THR A 133 2.38 -15.63 -13.11
CA THR A 133 2.05 -16.49 -11.96
C THR A 133 2.24 -15.69 -10.68
N ILE A 134 1.23 -15.70 -9.81
CA ILE A 134 1.33 -15.07 -8.49
C ILE A 134 2.13 -15.97 -7.57
N GLU A 135 3.20 -15.44 -7.02
CA GLU A 135 4.13 -16.11 -6.14
C GLU A 135 3.75 -15.87 -4.66
N ASN A 136 4.22 -16.76 -3.79
CA ASN A 136 3.99 -16.61 -2.35
C ASN A 136 4.84 -15.45 -1.80
N GLY A 137 4.18 -14.46 -1.18
CA GLY A 137 4.83 -13.31 -0.56
C GLY A 137 5.54 -13.57 0.76
N GLU A 138 5.47 -14.80 1.31
CA GLU A 138 6.32 -15.26 2.42
C GLU A 138 7.73 -15.70 1.96
N CYS A 139 8.05 -15.56 0.67
CA CYS A 139 9.36 -15.89 0.13
C CYS A 139 10.48 -15.01 0.70
N ASP A 140 11.74 -15.47 0.57
CA ASP A 140 12.92 -14.70 0.98
C ASP A 140 13.02 -13.38 0.18
N PRO A 141 12.96 -12.21 0.84
CA PRO A 141 13.12 -10.93 0.17
C PRO A 141 14.44 -10.79 -0.59
N ALA A 142 15.49 -11.53 -0.20
CA ALA A 142 16.78 -11.51 -0.90
C ALA A 142 16.68 -12.06 -2.32
N GLU A 143 15.84 -13.06 -2.58
CA GLU A 143 15.66 -13.62 -3.92
C GLU A 143 14.99 -12.60 -4.85
N ALA A 144 13.97 -11.90 -4.34
CA ALA A 144 13.32 -10.82 -5.07
C ALA A 144 14.28 -9.63 -5.28
N ASP A 145 15.09 -9.31 -4.26
CA ASP A 145 16.12 -8.27 -4.35
C ASP A 145 17.14 -8.62 -5.44
N ASP A 146 17.69 -9.83 -5.49
CA ASP A 146 18.68 -10.22 -6.50
C ASP A 146 18.13 -10.09 -7.94
N TRP A 147 16.86 -10.43 -8.15
CA TRP A 147 16.24 -10.45 -9.48
C TRP A 147 15.78 -9.08 -9.99
N CYS A 148 15.20 -8.24 -9.13
CA CYS A 148 14.55 -7.00 -9.57
C CYS A 148 15.49 -5.79 -9.64
N ASP A 149 15.11 -4.76 -10.40
CA ASP A 149 15.76 -3.44 -10.34
C ASP A 149 14.92 -2.42 -9.57
N LEU A 150 13.63 -2.71 -9.36
CA LEU A 150 12.66 -1.86 -8.68
C LEU A 150 11.67 -2.71 -7.89
N PHE A 151 11.49 -2.36 -6.62
CA PHE A 151 10.35 -2.84 -5.84
C PHE A 151 9.15 -1.91 -6.02
N LEU A 152 8.00 -2.49 -6.32
CA LEU A 152 6.70 -1.81 -6.27
C LEU A 152 5.88 -2.43 -5.13
N ALA A 153 5.87 -1.80 -3.96
CA ALA A 153 5.33 -2.39 -2.75
C ALA A 153 4.01 -1.75 -2.29
N THR A 154 3.03 -2.57 -1.92
CA THR A 154 1.79 -2.07 -1.33
C THR A 154 2.07 -1.33 -0.02
N GLY A 155 1.37 -0.22 0.18
CA GLY A 155 1.42 0.54 1.42
C GLY A 155 0.83 -0.20 2.62
N SER A 156 0.08 -1.30 2.43
CA SER A 156 -0.43 -2.12 3.55
C SER A 156 0.66 -2.89 4.30
N THR A 157 1.89 -2.93 3.78
CA THR A 157 3.07 -3.48 4.47
C THR A 157 3.32 -2.84 5.85
N VAL A 158 2.93 -1.57 6.04
CA VAL A 158 2.99 -0.90 7.36
C VAL A 158 1.97 -1.44 8.36
N VAL A 159 0.86 -1.99 7.88
CA VAL A 159 -0.24 -2.47 8.72
C VAL A 159 -0.04 -3.94 9.08
N ASN A 160 0.36 -4.77 8.13
CA ASN A 160 0.62 -6.19 8.41
C ASN A 160 2.00 -6.44 9.07
N GLY A 161 2.85 -5.40 9.16
CA GLY A 161 4.17 -5.50 9.78
C GLY A 161 5.27 -6.06 8.88
N SER A 162 5.06 -6.12 7.56
CA SER A 162 6.03 -6.67 6.60
C SER A 162 6.80 -5.60 5.83
N ILE A 163 6.86 -4.36 6.31
CA ILE A 163 7.55 -3.26 5.61
C ILE A 163 9.08 -3.31 5.73
N ASP A 164 9.61 -3.83 6.83
CA ASP A 164 11.03 -3.68 7.20
C ASP A 164 12.03 -4.12 6.12
N PRO A 165 11.84 -5.25 5.40
CA PRO A 165 12.77 -5.61 4.32
C PRO A 165 12.90 -4.50 3.27
N PHE A 166 11.79 -3.87 2.89
CA PHE A 166 11.74 -2.83 1.87
C PHE A 166 12.31 -1.48 2.33
N LEU A 167 12.54 -1.29 3.64
CA LEU A 167 13.27 -0.13 4.15
C LEU A 167 14.78 -0.33 4.12
N ASN A 168 15.24 -1.59 4.05
CA ASN A 168 16.65 -1.97 4.20
C ASN A 168 17.31 -2.39 2.88
N VAL A 169 16.55 -2.64 1.82
CA VAL A 169 17.09 -2.89 0.48
C VAL A 169 17.84 -1.66 -0.06
N LYS A 170 18.90 -1.91 -0.84
CA LYS A 170 19.66 -0.84 -1.50
C LYS A 170 19.03 -0.39 -2.82
N LYS A 171 18.10 -1.19 -3.35
CA LYS A 171 17.41 -0.93 -4.62
C LYS A 171 16.25 0.05 -4.41
N PRO A 172 15.85 0.80 -5.45
CA PRO A 172 14.71 1.70 -5.37
C PRO A 172 13.43 0.97 -4.95
N VAL A 173 12.66 1.59 -4.05
CA VAL A 173 11.33 1.13 -3.66
C VAL A 173 10.32 2.23 -3.93
N LEU A 174 9.29 1.90 -4.70
CA LEU A 174 8.11 2.74 -4.91
C LEU A 174 6.94 2.12 -4.16
N PHE A 175 6.53 2.73 -3.05
CA PHE A 175 5.33 2.27 -2.36
C PHE A 175 4.07 2.76 -3.08
N TYR A 176 2.98 2.01 -3.04
CA TYR A 176 1.71 2.44 -3.64
C TYR A 176 0.52 2.35 -2.68
N GLY A 177 -0.51 3.15 -2.94
CA GLY A 177 -1.75 3.15 -2.18
C GLY A 177 -1.85 4.22 -1.08
N THR A 178 -3.03 4.28 -0.46
CA THR A 178 -3.38 5.32 0.53
C THR A 178 -2.85 5.02 1.93
N THR A 179 -2.71 3.73 2.27
CA THR A 179 -2.37 3.27 3.62
C THR A 179 -1.07 3.87 4.16
N ILE A 180 -0.02 3.95 3.34
CA ILE A 180 1.31 4.42 3.77
C ILE A 180 1.47 5.95 3.79
N ALA A 181 0.45 6.74 3.47
CA ALA A 181 0.60 8.17 3.18
C ALA A 181 1.45 8.96 4.20
N ALA A 182 1.12 8.90 5.49
CA ALA A 182 1.88 9.59 6.53
C ALA A 182 3.23 8.95 6.81
N VAL A 183 3.33 7.61 6.77
CA VAL A 183 4.61 6.91 6.97
C VAL A 183 5.60 7.27 5.87
N ALA A 184 5.13 7.37 4.62
CA ALA A 184 5.95 7.79 3.50
C ALA A 184 6.46 9.23 3.66
N ASP A 185 5.66 10.14 4.18
CA ASP A 185 6.09 11.51 4.50
C ASP A 185 7.15 11.52 5.63
N ILE A 186 6.87 10.81 6.73
CA ILE A 186 7.76 10.74 7.91
C ILE A 186 9.13 10.16 7.56
N LEU A 187 9.15 9.08 6.79
CA LEU A 187 10.35 8.34 6.44
C LEU A 187 10.94 8.78 5.08
N SER A 188 10.40 9.83 4.46
CA SER A 188 10.82 10.30 3.13
C SER A 188 10.83 9.21 2.04
N LEU A 189 9.83 8.31 2.08
CA LEU A 189 9.68 7.22 1.11
C LEU A 189 8.95 7.69 -0.14
N LYS A 190 9.33 7.15 -1.30
CA LYS A 190 8.58 7.39 -2.55
C LYS A 190 7.22 6.69 -2.49
N ARG A 191 6.15 7.46 -2.74
CA ARG A 191 4.77 6.96 -2.77
C ARG A 191 4.07 7.28 -4.09
N PHE A 192 3.39 6.28 -4.65
CA PHE A 192 2.53 6.38 -5.83
C PHE A 192 1.06 6.17 -5.46
N CYS A 193 0.28 7.25 -5.48
CA CYS A 193 -1.19 7.17 -5.43
C CYS A 193 -1.82 8.44 -6.03
N PRO A 194 -1.59 8.77 -7.31
CA PRO A 194 -1.87 10.09 -7.84
C PRO A 194 -3.36 10.42 -8.03
N LEU A 195 -4.25 9.42 -8.03
CA LEU A 195 -5.69 9.59 -8.27
C LEU A 195 -6.55 9.44 -7.01
N SER A 196 -5.96 9.19 -5.84
CA SER A 196 -6.72 9.24 -4.57
C SER A 196 -7.07 10.68 -4.18
N LEU A 197 -7.90 10.85 -3.16
CA LEU A 197 -8.40 12.16 -2.67
C LEU A 197 -7.82 12.55 -1.30
#